data_AF-A0A1I7SYC3-F1
#
_entry.id   AF-A0A1I7SYC3-F1
#
_cell.length_a   1.000
_cell.length_b   1.000
_cell.length_c   1.000
_cell.angle_alpha   90.00
_cell.angle_beta   90.00
_cell.angle_gamma   90.00
#
_symmetry.space_group_name_H-M   'P 1'
#
loop_
_entity.id
_entity.type
_entity.pdbx_description
1 polymer ?
#
loop_
_entity_poly.entity_id
_entity_poly.type
_entity_poly.pdbx_seq_one_letter_code
_entity_poly.pdbx_strand_id
1 'polypeptide(L)'
;MNASKHTMNLQRTFQKALILQVVIPVLIIFIPMTYIGFSALLVFHYQYLNNISVILLSSHGFFSTIAMLIVHRPYREYIKHLVDHQVLVWERVNSTTANNLNTIT
;
A
#
# COMPACT_ATOMS: atom_id res chain seq x y z
N MET A 1 9.70 -27.07 -16.68
CA MET A 1 9.59 -25.61 -16.91
C MET A 1 10.70 -24.94 -16.10
N ASN A 2 11.85 -24.68 -16.71
CA ASN A 2 13.05 -24.22 -15.98
C ASN A 2 13.00 -22.69 -15.82
N ALA A 3 12.37 -22.22 -14.75
CA ALA A 3 12.46 -20.82 -14.38
C ALA A 3 13.91 -20.48 -13.98
N SER A 4 14.45 -19.39 -14.51
CA SER A 4 15.77 -18.87 -14.12
C SER A 4 15.85 -18.68 -12.61
N LYS A 5 16.98 -19.04 -11.99
CA LYS A 5 17.24 -18.88 -10.55
C LYS A 5 16.94 -17.45 -10.07
N HIS A 6 17.19 -16.46 -10.93
CA HIS A 6 16.91 -15.05 -10.66
C HIS A 6 15.41 -14.76 -10.52
N THR A 7 14.60 -15.20 -11.51
CA THR A 7 13.15 -15.00 -11.51
C THR A 7 12.47 -15.72 -10.33
N MET A 8 12.96 -16.91 -9.98
CA MET A 8 12.43 -17.67 -8.84
C MET A 8 12.70 -16.98 -7.49
N ASN A 9 13.85 -16.32 -7.34
CA ASN A 9 14.17 -15.61 -6.11
C ASN A 9 13.34 -14.32 -5.97
N LEU A 10 13.09 -13.63 -7.09
CA LEU A 10 12.21 -12.47 -7.15
C LEU A 10 10.76 -12.84 -6.79
N GLN A 11 10.22 -13.91 -7.39
CA GLN A 11 8.88 -14.41 -7.06
C GLN A 11 8.73 -14.79 -5.59
N ARG A 12 9.72 -15.49 -5.01
CA ARG A 12 9.69 -15.85 -3.58
C ARG A 12 9.68 -14.64 -2.66
N THR A 13 10.45 -13.61 -3.01
CA THR A 13 10.51 -12.36 -2.22
C THR A 13 9.19 -11.60 -2.34
N PHE A 14 8.61 -11.55 -3.54
CA PHE A 14 7.30 -10.96 -3.80
C PHE A 14 6.17 -11.68 -3.04
N GLN A 15 6.17 -13.02 -3.06
CA GLN A 15 5.21 -13.83 -2.32
C GLN A 15 5.31 -13.62 -0.80
N LYS A 16 6.52 -13.57 -0.23
CA LYS A 16 6.72 -13.28 1.20
C LYS A 16 6.21 -11.88 1.57
N ALA A 17 6.45 -10.90 0.70
CA ALA A 17 5.92 -9.55 0.88
C ALA A 17 4.38 -9.55 0.90
N LEU A 18 3.74 -10.21 -0.07
CA LEU A 18 2.27 -10.34 -0.15
C LEU A 18 1.68 -10.98 1.11
N ILE A 19 2.34 -12.01 1.64
CA ILE A 19 1.88 -12.69 2.86
C ILE A 19 1.98 -11.74 4.06
N LEU A 20 3.13 -11.08 4.27
CA LEU A 20 3.30 -10.11 5.36
C LEU A 20 2.31 -8.94 5.26
N GLN A 21 2.04 -8.50 4.03
CA GLN A 21 1.13 -7.41 3.70
C GLN A 21 -0.33 -7.73 4.04
N VAL A 22 -0.75 -8.99 3.98
CA VAL A 22 -2.09 -9.43 4.40
C VAL A 22 -2.13 -9.67 5.90
N VAL A 23 -1.08 -10.28 6.47
CA VAL A 23 -1.04 -10.64 7.90
C VAL A 23 -1.05 -9.40 8.81
N ILE A 24 -0.31 -8.34 8.47
CA ILE A 24 -0.24 -7.11 9.28
C ILE A 24 -1.61 -6.43 9.46
N PRO A 25 -2.37 -6.08 8.40
CA PRO A 25 -3.69 -5.47 8.55
C PRO A 25 -4.71 -6.41 9.21
N VAL A 26 -4.62 -7.72 8.98
CA VAL A 26 -5.47 -8.70 9.67
C VAL A 26 -5.25 -8.67 11.19
N LEU A 27 -4.00 -8.55 11.65
CA LEU A 27 -3.69 -8.41 13.07
C LEU A 27 -4.22 -7.09 13.67
N ILE A 28 -4.20 -6.00 12.91
CA ILE A 28 -4.73 -4.69 13.35
C ILE A 28 -6.26 -4.76 13.54
N ILE A 29 -6.97 -5.50 12.68
CA ILE A 29 -8.43 -5.69 12.75
C ILE A 29 -8.83 -6.64 13.88
N PHE A 30 -7.93 -7.55 14.28
CA PHE A 30 -8.17 -8.47 15.38
C PHE A 30 -8.43 -7.76 16.72
N ILE A 31 -7.81 -6.60 16.94
CA ILE A 31 -7.95 -5.80 18.16
C ILE A 31 -9.38 -5.24 18.34
N PRO A 32 -9.97 -4.47 17.41
CA PRO A 32 -11.34 -3.99 17.55
C PRO A 32 -12.37 -5.13 17.53
N MET A 33 -12.09 -6.23 16.81
CA MET A 33 -12.97 -7.39 16.77
C MET A 33 -13.04 -8.11 18.13
N THR A 34 -11.90 -8.30 18.80
CA THR A 34 -11.86 -8.85 20.16
C THR A 34 -12.50 -7.90 21.17
N TYR A 35 -12.30 -6.59 21.06
CA TYR A 35 -12.97 -5.59 21.90
C TYR A 35 -14.51 -5.69 21.82
N ILE A 36 -15.09 -5.74 20.62
CA ILE A 36 -16.56 -5.88 20.46
C ILE A 36 -17.04 -7.20 21.11
N GLY A 37 -16.31 -8.30 20.90
CA GLY A 37 -16.66 -9.60 21.48
C GLY A 37 -16.65 -9.60 23.01
N PHE A 38 -15.59 -9.04 23.63
CA PHE A 38 -15.50 -8.92 25.09
C PHE A 38 -16.53 -7.94 25.66
N SER A 39 -16.76 -6.81 24.99
CA SER A 39 -17.78 -5.81 25.34
C SER A 39 -19.18 -6.44 25.40
N ALA A 40 -19.52 -7.27 24.40
CA ALA A 40 -20.79 -7.99 24.35
C ALA A 40 -20.93 -9.04 25.47
N LEU A 41 -19.85 -9.78 25.79
CA LEU A 41 -19.87 -10.82 26.83
C LEU A 41 -19.94 -10.24 28.26
N LEU A 42 -19.26 -9.12 28.51
CA LEU A 42 -19.18 -8.49 29.83
C LEU A 42 -20.24 -7.39 30.05
N VAL A 43 -21.10 -7.13 29.05
CA VAL A 43 -22.19 -6.13 29.08
C VAL A 43 -21.67 -4.68 29.28
N PHE A 44 -20.41 -4.41 29.00
CA PHE A 44 -19.83 -3.06 29.07
C PHE A 44 -20.08 -2.28 27.78
N HIS A 45 -21.15 -1.48 27.73
CA HIS A 45 -21.57 -0.78 26.52
C HIS A 45 -21.21 0.72 26.54
N TYR A 46 -19.98 1.05 26.17
CA TYR A 46 -19.63 2.44 25.86
C TYR A 46 -20.06 2.78 24.43
N GLN A 47 -21.14 3.56 24.30
CA GLN A 47 -21.76 3.92 23.01
C GLN A 47 -20.74 4.47 21.99
N TYR A 48 -19.83 5.32 22.44
CA TYR A 48 -18.81 5.93 21.58
C TYR A 48 -17.78 4.90 21.06
N LEU A 49 -17.32 3.97 21.91
CA LEU A 49 -16.36 2.93 21.52
C LEU A 49 -17.00 1.89 20.60
N ASN A 50 -18.25 1.51 20.85
CA ASN A 50 -18.98 0.60 19.96
C ASN A 50 -19.18 1.21 18.56
N ASN A 51 -19.60 2.47 18.48
CA ASN A 51 -19.76 3.15 17.19
C ASN A 51 -18.45 3.25 16.41
N ILE A 52 -17.35 3.62 17.08
CA ILE A 52 -16.01 3.64 16.46
C ILE A 52 -15.60 2.25 15.99
N SER A 53 -15.83 1.22 16.82
CA SER A 53 -15.45 -0.15 16.48
C SER A 53 -16.25 -0.69 15.30
N VAL A 54 -17.54 -0.37 15.18
CA VAL A 54 -18.39 -0.74 14.04
C VAL A 54 -17.94 -0.03 12.76
N ILE A 55 -17.55 1.24 12.82
CA ILE A 55 -17.01 1.98 11.66
C ILE A 55 -15.68 1.38 11.20
N LEU A 56 -14.78 1.06 12.13
CA LEU A 56 -13.50 0.42 11.82
C LEU A 56 -13.71 -0.98 11.23
N LEU A 57 -14.65 -1.74 11.78
CA LEU A 57 -14.97 -3.09 11.29
C LEU A 57 -15.64 -3.05 9.91
N SER A 58 -16.53 -2.08 9.63
CA SER A 58 -17.13 -1.96 8.30
C SER A 58 -16.14 -1.45 7.24
N SER A 59 -15.21 -0.57 7.65
CA SER A 59 -14.20 0.02 6.77
C SER A 59 -12.93 -0.83 6.63
N HIS A 60 -12.84 -1.95 7.34
CA HIS A 60 -11.62 -2.76 7.43
C HIS A 60 -11.07 -3.18 6.05
N GLY A 61 -11.94 -3.54 5.10
CA GLY A 61 -11.54 -3.94 3.76
C GLY A 61 -10.87 -2.81 2.98
N PHE A 62 -11.40 -1.59 3.12
CA PHE A 62 -10.83 -0.39 2.50
C PHE A 62 -9.46 -0.07 3.08
N PHE A 63 -9.33 -0.04 4.41
CA PHE A 63 -8.05 0.19 5.08
C PHE A 63 -7.04 -0.93 4.84
N SER A 64 -7.49 -2.19 4.75
CA SER A 64 -6.63 -3.32 4.39
C SER A 64 -6.03 -3.14 3.01
N THR A 65 -6.79 -2.65 2.04
CA THR A 65 -6.32 -2.45 0.65
C THR A 65 -5.36 -1.25 0.55
N ILE A 66 -5.60 -0.18 1.32
CA ILE A 66 -4.70 0.97 1.39
C ILE A 66 -3.40 0.63 2.12
N ALA A 67 -3.49 -0.01 3.28
CA ALA A 67 -2.33 -0.46 4.04
C ALA A 67 -1.50 -1.46 3.22
N MET A 68 -2.18 -2.33 2.47
CA MET A 68 -1.60 -3.19 1.46
C MET A 68 -0.74 -2.36 0.48
N LEU A 69 -1.33 -1.40 -0.22
CA LEU A 69 -0.61 -0.55 -1.19
C LEU A 69 0.60 0.21 -0.60
N ILE A 70 0.50 0.70 0.63
CA ILE A 70 1.55 1.51 1.26
C ILE A 70 2.71 0.66 1.80
N VAL A 71 2.44 -0.48 2.44
CA VAL A 71 3.46 -1.31 3.09
C VAL A 71 4.32 -2.06 2.07
N HIS A 72 3.81 -2.31 0.87
CA HIS A 72 4.58 -2.97 -0.17
C HIS A 72 5.72 -2.10 -0.71
N ARG A 73 6.93 -2.36 -0.19
CA ARG A 73 8.19 -1.88 -0.76
C ARG A 73 8.28 -1.98 -2.29
N PRO A 74 7.96 -3.10 -2.96
CA PRO A 74 8.02 -3.15 -4.43
C PRO A 74 7.07 -2.15 -5.09
N TYR A 75 5.93 -1.85 -4.46
CA TYR A 75 4.98 -0.85 -4.94
C TYR A 75 5.48 0.58 -4.70
N ARG A 76 6.08 0.85 -3.53
CA ARG A 76 6.72 2.14 -3.25
C ARG A 76 7.89 2.43 -4.18
N GLU A 77 8.73 1.44 -4.45
CA GLU A 77 9.86 1.57 -5.38
C GLU A 77 9.38 1.70 -6.83
N TYR A 78 8.32 0.99 -7.22
CA TYR A 78 7.69 1.17 -8.53
C TYR A 78 7.07 2.56 -8.70
N ILE A 79 6.35 3.06 -7.69
CA ILE A 79 5.76 4.41 -7.71
C ILE A 79 6.85 5.48 -7.73
N LYS A 80 7.91 5.35 -6.93
CA LYS A 80 9.06 6.25 -6.99
C LYS A 80 9.70 6.25 -8.37
N HIS A 81 9.95 5.07 -8.95
CA HIS A 81 10.53 4.96 -10.28
C HIS A 81 9.63 5.56 -11.37
N LEU A 82 8.31 5.40 -11.25
CA LEU A 82 7.35 6.03 -12.14
C LEU A 82 7.39 7.57 -12.01
N VAL A 83 7.39 8.09 -10.79
CA VAL A 83 7.43 9.54 -10.55
C VAL A 83 8.75 10.14 -11.05
N ASP A 84 9.89 9.53 -10.73
CA ASP A 84 11.21 9.98 -11.21
C ASP A 84 11.28 9.95 -12.74
N HIS A 85 10.75 8.90 -13.38
CA HIS A 85 10.73 8.83 -14.84
C HIS A 85 9.86 9.94 -15.46
N GLN A 86 8.72 10.28 -14.85
CA GLN A 86 7.87 11.39 -15.32
C GLN A 86 8.57 12.74 -15.18
N VAL A 87 9.30 12.96 -14.08
CA VAL A 87 10.08 14.19 -13.85
C VAL A 87 11.21 14.31 -14.87
N LEU A 88 11.97 13.24 -15.12
CA LEU A 88 13.07 13.22 -16.09
C LEU A 88 12.59 13.47 -17.53
N VAL A 89 11.42 12.92 -17.90
CA VAL A 89 10.81 13.16 -19.21
C VAL A 89 10.41 14.63 -19.35
N TRP A 90 9.83 15.22 -18.30
CA TRP A 90 9.43 16.63 -18.30
C TRP A 90 10.64 17.56 -18.48
N GLU A 91 11.74 17.31 -17.77
CA GLU A 91 12.98 18.10 -17.92
C GLU A 91 13.55 17.98 -19.33
N ARG A 92 13.61 16.77 -19.90
CA ARG A 92 14.11 16.55 -21.26
C ARG A 92 13.29 17.32 -22.30
N VAL A 93 11.96 17.33 -22.18
CA VAL A 93 11.08 18.09 -23.07
C VAL A 93 11.37 19.58 -22.96
N ASN A 94 11.48 20.11 -21.73
CA ASN A 94 11.71 21.53 -21.51
C ASN A 94 13.07 22.00 -22.06
N SER A 95 14.13 21.20 -21.89
CA SER A 95 15.46 21.48 -22.46
C SER A 95 15.47 21.45 -23.99
N THR A 96 14.72 20.54 -24.61
CA THR A 96 14.63 20.43 -26.07
C THR A 96 13.90 21.65 -26.66
N THR A 97 12.81 22.09 -26.03
CA THR A 97 12.07 23.30 -26.43
C THR A 97 12.95 24.54 -26.33
N ALA A 98 13.71 24.69 -25.24
CA ALA A 98 14.63 25.82 -25.06
C ALA A 98 15.71 25.86 -26.15
N ASN A 99 16.37 24.73 -26.45
CA ASN A 99 17.43 24.69 -27.45
C ASN A 99 16.93 25.04 -28.87
N ASN A 100 15.74 24.58 -29.25
CA ASN A 100 15.16 24.91 -30.55
C ASN A 100 14.88 26.41 -30.66
N LEU A 101 14.37 27.06 -29.62
CA LEU A 101 14.13 28.51 -29.60
C LEU A 101 15.43 29.31 -29.84
N ASN A 102 16.53 28.88 -29.23
CA ASN A 102 17.84 29.53 -29.36
C ASN A 102 18.48 29.36 -30.74
N THR A 103 18.02 28.39 -31.53
CA THR A 103 18.58 28.08 -32.86
C THR A 103 17.84 28.84 -33.98
N ILE A 104 16.67 29.40 -33.68
CA ILE A 104 15.80 30.12 -34.65
C ILE A 104 15.97 31.64 -34.53
N THR A 105 16.60 32.12 -33.44
CA THR A 105 17.00 33.53 -33.21
C THR A 105 18.45 33.77 -33.62
#